data_AF-A0A2S9QFR3-F1
#
_entry.id   AF-A0A2S9QFR3-F1
#
_cell.length_a   1.000
_cell.length_b   1.000
_cell.length_c   1.000
_cell.angle_alpha   90.00
_cell.angle_beta   90.00
_cell.angle_gamma   90.00
#
_symmetry.space_group_name_H-M   'P 1'
#
loop_
_entity.id
_entity.type
_entity.pdbx_description
1 polymer ?
#
loop_
_entity_poly.entity_id
_entity_poly.type
_entity_poly.pdbx_seq_one_letter_code
_entity_poly.pdbx_strand_id
1 'polypeptide(L)'
;MFRTISAAIAVLAFTAPGFAGEKTDPRCSQYGEGFVYSADTGMCIRVGGEFRADYGFRKQSGLGQQSGFGSTVKGHVDARGDSDLGPFRIVVEPTARKF
;
A
#
# COMPACT_ATOMS: atom_id res chain seq x y z
N MET A 1 5.68 24.90 -26.45
CA MET A 1 5.54 23.42 -26.50
C MET A 1 6.54 22.81 -25.51
N PHE A 2 6.11 22.48 -24.30
CA PHE A 2 6.97 21.90 -23.26
C PHE A 2 7.05 20.39 -23.47
N ARG A 3 8.21 19.86 -23.89
CA ARG A 3 8.45 18.41 -24.02
C ARG A 3 9.00 17.89 -22.69
N THR A 4 8.12 17.48 -21.78
CA THR A 4 8.52 16.73 -20.58
C THR A 4 8.86 15.29 -20.99
N ILE A 5 10.12 14.90 -20.83
CA ILE A 5 10.54 13.49 -20.96
C ILE A 5 10.66 12.96 -19.54
N SER A 6 9.57 12.39 -19.02
CA SER A 6 9.57 11.69 -17.73
C SER A 6 10.24 10.32 -17.92
N ALA A 7 11.21 9.96 -17.08
CA ALA A 7 11.95 8.71 -17.22
C ALA A 7 12.19 8.04 -15.86
N ALA A 8 11.74 6.78 -15.78
CA ALA A 8 11.77 5.83 -14.67
C ALA A 8 10.66 6.02 -13.60
N ILE A 9 9.65 5.16 -13.71
CA ILE A 9 8.63 4.92 -12.68
C ILE A 9 8.88 3.50 -12.16
N ALA A 10 9.26 3.38 -10.90
CA ALA A 10 9.35 2.10 -10.21
C ALA A 10 8.13 1.97 -9.29
N VAL A 11 7.23 1.03 -9.59
CA VAL A 11 6.11 0.66 -8.71
C VAL A 11 6.41 -0.69 -8.09
N LEU A 12 6.50 -0.71 -6.76
CA LEU A 12 6.62 -1.91 -5.95
C LEU A 12 5.32 -2.07 -5.17
N ALA A 13 4.42 -2.92 -5.66
CA ALA A 13 3.29 -3.38 -4.87
C ALA A 13 3.78 -4.49 -3.94
N PHE A 14 3.56 -4.33 -2.64
CA PHE A 14 3.78 -5.40 -1.68
C PHE A 14 2.46 -5.69 -0.99
N THR A 15 1.85 -6.81 -1.35
CA THR A 15 0.91 -7.45 -0.43
C THR A 15 1.78 -8.24 0.53
N ALA A 16 1.91 -7.79 1.77
CA ALA A 16 2.52 -8.61 2.80
C ALA A 16 1.44 -9.61 3.22
N PRO A 17 1.46 -10.89 2.78
CA PRO A 17 0.75 -11.90 3.57
C PRO A 17 1.33 -11.77 4.97
N GLY A 18 0.48 -11.54 5.98
CA GLY A 18 0.92 -11.16 7.32
C GLY A 18 2.17 -11.94 7.72
N PHE A 19 3.26 -11.20 7.97
CA PHE A 19 4.56 -11.70 8.44
C PHE A 19 4.88 -13.14 8.04
N ALA A 20 5.23 -13.42 6.77
CA ALA A 20 5.90 -14.62 6.21
C ALA A 20 6.04 -15.92 7.06
N GLY A 21 5.03 -16.31 7.82
CA GLY A 21 5.18 -17.20 8.98
C GLY A 21 3.90 -17.39 9.78
N GLU A 22 2.89 -16.53 9.62
CA GLU A 22 1.59 -16.76 10.23
C GLU A 22 0.74 -17.70 9.37
N LYS A 23 0.38 -18.86 9.95
CA LYS A 23 -0.39 -19.92 9.31
C LYS A 23 -1.76 -19.38 8.90
N THR A 24 -2.12 -19.53 7.63
CA THR A 24 -3.48 -19.21 7.14
C THR A 24 -4.52 -19.92 8.02
N ASP A 25 -5.27 -19.15 8.79
CA ASP A 25 -6.28 -19.69 9.68
C ASP A 25 -7.58 -19.94 8.89
N PRO A 26 -8.19 -21.14 8.98
CA PRO A 26 -9.45 -21.44 8.31
C PRO A 26 -10.56 -20.43 8.64
N ARG A 27 -10.52 -19.81 9.83
CA ARG A 27 -11.48 -18.79 10.28
C ARG A 27 -11.39 -17.46 9.54
N CYS A 28 -10.37 -17.25 8.71
CA CYS A 28 -10.24 -16.05 7.88
C CYS A 28 -10.44 -16.32 6.40
N SER A 29 -10.58 -17.60 6.01
CA SER A 29 -10.72 -18.01 4.61
C SER A 29 -11.92 -17.37 3.91
N GLN A 30 -13.01 -17.09 4.64
CA GLN A 30 -14.19 -16.42 4.12
C GLN A 30 -13.95 -14.97 3.68
N TYR A 31 -12.86 -14.33 4.13
CA TYR A 31 -12.53 -12.96 3.77
C TYR A 31 -11.56 -12.86 2.58
N GLY A 32 -11.04 -14.00 2.12
CA GLY A 32 -10.10 -14.11 1.01
C GLY A 32 -8.64 -14.31 1.45
N GLU A 33 -7.75 -14.41 0.47
CA GLU A 33 -6.34 -14.67 0.72
C GLU A 33 -5.61 -13.49 1.39
N GLY A 34 -4.61 -13.80 2.21
CA GLY A 34 -3.77 -12.81 2.90
C GLY A 34 -4.37 -12.23 4.17
N PHE A 35 -5.56 -12.69 4.60
CA PHE A 35 -6.07 -12.43 5.94
C PHE A 35 -5.47 -13.42 6.94
N VAL A 36 -5.15 -12.90 8.12
CA VAL A 36 -4.50 -13.64 9.19
C VAL A 36 -5.28 -13.43 10.49
N TYR A 37 -5.47 -14.50 11.27
CA TYR A 37 -6.24 -14.43 12.50
C TYR A 37 -5.38 -13.94 13.67
N SER A 38 -5.78 -12.83 14.28
CA SER A 38 -5.18 -12.33 15.52
C SER A 38 -5.95 -12.88 16.72
N ALA A 39 -5.29 -13.69 17.55
CA ALA A 39 -5.87 -14.22 18.78
C ALA A 39 -6.15 -13.13 19.83
N ASP A 40 -5.34 -12.07 19.87
CA ASP A 40 -5.49 -10.98 20.84
C ASP A 40 -6.75 -10.14 20.59
N THR A 41 -7.14 -10.01 19.33
CA THR A 41 -8.27 -9.17 18.91
C THR A 41 -9.49 -9.96 18.44
N GLY A 42 -9.34 -11.26 18.19
CA GLY A 42 -10.38 -12.09 17.60
C GLY A 42 -10.70 -11.75 16.14
N MET A 43 -9.86 -10.96 15.47
CA MET A 43 -10.10 -10.41 14.14
C MET A 43 -9.21 -11.05 13.06
N CYS A 44 -9.70 -11.05 11.83
CA CYS A 44 -8.94 -11.35 10.63
C CYS A 44 -8.36 -10.07 10.03
N ILE A 45 -7.04 -9.98 9.96
CA ILE A 45 -6.31 -8.77 9.55
C ILE A 45 -5.53 -9.05 8.27
N ARG A 46 -5.61 -8.14 7.30
CA ARG A 46 -4.83 -8.13 6.07
C ARG A 46 -4.09 -6.80 5.95
N VAL A 47 -2.80 -6.87 5.65
CA VAL A 47 -1.94 -5.69 5.45
C VAL A 47 -1.35 -5.73 4.05
N GLY A 48 -1.37 -4.58 3.37
CA GLY A 48 -0.78 -4.42 2.05
C GLY A 48 -0.30 -2.99 1.85
N GLY A 49 0.40 -2.77 0.75
CA GLY A 49 0.87 -1.44 0.40
C GLY A 49 1.40 -1.37 -1.02
N GLU A 50 1.58 -0.13 -1.46
CA GLU A 50 2.16 0.25 -2.74
C GLU A 50 3.23 1.30 -2.48
N PHE A 51 4.45 1.01 -2.90
CA PHE A 51 5.52 1.98 -2.98
C PHE A 51 5.72 2.38 -4.44
N ARG A 52 5.76 3.68 -4.69
CA ARG A 52 5.99 4.24 -6.02
C ARG A 52 7.09 5.28 -5.96
N ALA A 53 8.09 5.15 -6.81
CA ALA A 53 9.12 6.15 -7.04
C ALA A 53 9.08 6.61 -8.49
N ASP A 54 9.02 7.93 -8.69
CA ASP A 54 9.01 8.58 -9.99
C ASP A 54 10.23 9.49 -10.08
N TYR A 55 11.06 9.32 -11.11
CA TYR A 55 12.15 10.24 -11.42
C TYR A 55 11.81 11.02 -12.70
N GLY A 56 12.06 12.34 -12.70
CA GLY A 56 11.66 13.21 -13.81
C GLY A 56 12.73 14.21 -14.18
N PHE A 57 12.95 14.40 -15.49
CA PHE A 57 13.77 15.48 -16.03
C PHE A 57 12.86 16.54 -16.65
N ARG A 58 12.87 17.75 -16.10
CA ARG A 58 12.24 18.92 -16.71
C ARG A 58 13.31 19.70 -17.48
N LYS A 59 13.22 19.68 -18.82
CA LYS A 59 13.95 20.63 -19.67
C LYS A 59 13.13 21.90 -19.77
N GLN A 60 13.45 22.89 -18.95
CA GLN A 60 12.94 24.25 -19.12
C GLN A 60 13.89 25.00 -20.05
N SER A 61 13.41 25.39 -21.23
CA SER A 61 14.21 26.13 -22.20
C SER A 61 14.66 27.46 -21.60
N GLY A 62 15.93 27.56 -21.21
CA GLY A 62 16.58 28.80 -20.77
C GLY A 62 17.02 28.86 -19.31
N LEU A 63 16.65 27.91 -18.44
CA LEU A 63 16.98 27.98 -17.00
C LEU A 63 17.39 26.62 -16.42
N GLY A 64 18.52 26.08 -16.89
CA GLY A 64 19.11 24.87 -16.32
C GLY A 64 18.25 23.60 -16.43
N GLN A 65 18.86 22.46 -16.15
CA GLN A 65 18.15 21.18 -16.11
C GLN A 65 17.61 20.98 -14.69
N GLN A 66 16.29 20.99 -14.50
CA GLN A 66 15.68 20.62 -13.21
C GLN A 66 15.33 19.13 -13.23
N SER A 67 16.14 18.32 -12.56
CA SER A 67 15.78 16.96 -12.19
C SER A 67 15.07 16.94 -10.83
N GLY A 68 14.02 16.13 -10.69
CA GLY A 68 13.29 15.95 -9.45
C GLY A 68 13.01 14.47 -9.18
N PHE A 69 13.04 14.09 -7.91
CA PHE A 69 12.70 12.75 -7.44
C PHE A 69 11.43 12.83 -6.59
N GLY A 70 10.40 12.12 -7.01
CA GLY A 70 9.17 11.95 -6.24
C GLY A 70 9.05 10.52 -5.73
N SER A 71 8.53 10.35 -4.51
CA SER A 71 8.13 9.03 -4.00
C SER A 71 6.77 9.12 -3.30
N THR A 72 5.92 8.14 -3.55
CA THR A 72 4.62 7.95 -2.91
C THR A 72 4.57 6.59 -2.25
N VAL A 73 4.09 6.53 -1.01
CA VAL A 73 3.84 5.30 -0.27
C VAL A 73 2.35 5.27 0.07
N LYS A 74 1.68 4.17 -0.24
CA LYS A 74 0.31 3.88 0.19
C LYS A 74 0.36 2.62 1.04
N GLY A 75 -0.24 2.66 2.22
CA GLY A 75 -0.54 1.47 3.00
C GLY A 75 -2.02 1.12 2.88
N HIS A 76 -2.35 -0.11 3.20
CA HIS A 76 -3.71 -0.61 3.30
C HIS A 76 -3.77 -1.64 4.43
N VAL A 77 -4.66 -1.43 5.39
CA VAL A 77 -4.95 -2.37 6.47
C VAL A 77 -6.45 -2.63 6.45
N ASP A 78 -6.86 -3.90 6.33
CA ASP A 78 -8.25 -4.36 6.39
C ASP A 78 -8.36 -5.35 7.55
N ALA A 79 -9.11 -4.99 8.59
CA ALA A 79 -9.43 -5.88 9.70
C ALA A 79 -10.93 -6.17 9.72
N ARG A 80 -11.29 -7.45 9.86
CA ARG A 80 -12.68 -7.92 9.86
C ARG A 80 -12.92 -8.82 11.05
N GLY A 81 -14.08 -8.68 11.67
CA GLY A 81 -14.48 -9.51 12.80
C GLY A 81 -16.00 -9.54 12.95
N ASP A 82 -16.43 -10.39 13.87
CA ASP A 82 -17.84 -10.53 14.27
C ASP A 82 -17.97 -10.12 15.74
N SER A 83 -19.02 -9.37 16.04
CA SER A 83 -19.36 -8.94 17.40
C SER A 83 -20.82 -9.26 17.69
N ASP A 84 -21.25 -9.12 18.95
CA ASP A 84 -22.65 -9.31 19.35
C ASP A 84 -23.63 -8.36 18.63
N LEU A 85 -23.11 -7.27 18.05
CA LEU A 85 -23.87 -6.28 17.29
C LEU A 85 -23.83 -6.56 15.76
N GLY A 86 -23.18 -7.63 15.34
CA GLY A 86 -23.00 -8.01 13.94
C GLY A 86 -21.56 -7.88 13.44
N PRO A 87 -21.33 -8.11 12.13
CA PRO A 87 -20.01 -8.05 11.52
C PRO A 87 -19.50 -6.61 11.45
N PHE A 88 -18.21 -6.42 11.72
CA PHE A 88 -17.55 -5.13 11.64
C PHE A 88 -16.28 -5.20 10.78
N ARG A 89 -15.94 -4.06 10.17
CA ARG A 89 -14.78 -3.91 9.30
C ARG A 89 -14.09 -2.59 9.57
N ILE A 90 -12.77 -2.65 9.70
CA ILE A 90 -11.89 -1.50 9.91
C ILE A 90 -10.96 -1.44 8.69
N VAL A 91 -10.95 -0.30 8.00
CA VAL A 91 -10.07 -0.08 6.85
C VAL A 91 -9.23 1.17 7.10
N VAL A 92 -7.91 1.06 6.96
CA VAL A 92 -6.96 2.16 7.12
C VAL A 92 -6.08 2.26 5.88
N GLU A 93 -6.08 3.42 5.23
CA GLU A 93 -5.37 3.66 3.96
C GLU A 93 -4.43 4.87 4.05
N PRO A 94 -3.31 4.76 4.77
CA PRO A 94 -2.37 5.87 4.89
C PRO A 94 -1.70 6.14 3.54
N THR A 95 -1.60 7.42 3.16
CA THR A 95 -0.83 7.86 2.00
C THR A 95 0.22 8.87 2.42
N ALA A 96 1.48 8.61 2.08
CA ALA A 96 2.60 9.53 2.26
C ALA A 96 3.21 9.88 0.90
N ARG A 97 3.58 11.15 0.72
CA ARG A 97 4.23 11.63 -0.51
C ARG A 97 5.43 12.49 -0.16
N LYS A 98 6.50 12.35 -0.93
CA LYS A 98 7.70 13.18 -0.88
C LYS A 98 8.04 13.63 -2.31
N PHE A 99 8.31 14.92 -2.47
CA PHE A 99 8.63 15.59 -3.73
C PHE A 99 10.03 16.20 -3.66
#